data_AF-A0A1M5YWK1-F1
#
_entry.id   AF-A0A1M5YWK1-F1
#
_cell.length_a   1.000
_cell.length_b   1.000
_cell.length_c   1.000
_cell.angle_alpha   90.00
_cell.angle_beta   90.00
_cell.angle_gamma   90.00
#
_symmetry.space_group_name_H-M   'P 1'
#
loop_
_entity.id
_entity.type
_entity.pdbx_description
1 polymer ?
#
loop_
_entity_poly.entity_id
_entity_poly.type
_entity_poly.pdbx_seq_one_letter_code
_entity_poly.pdbx_strand_id
1 'polypeptide(L)'
;MYCRNCGNQIDPNAAVCVKCGYQNGTGERFCPNCGAETVPGAYACTRCGIALPPQYAYYGPEQKSKLAAGLLGIFLGSLGIHNFYLGYTGKAVAQLLITVLTLGFGTVITGIWGLVEGILILTGSIAVDGKGVPLRD
;
A
#
# COMPACT_ATOMS: atom_id res chain seq x y z
N MET A 1 -1.96 13.69 -27.58
CA MET A 1 -2.96 13.53 -26.51
C MET A 1 -2.70 14.59 -25.43
N TYR A 2 -3.57 14.76 -24.44
CA TYR A 2 -3.40 15.78 -23.39
C TYR A 2 -3.21 15.13 -22.00
N CYS A 3 -2.42 15.77 -21.15
CA CYS A 3 -2.20 15.33 -19.78
C CYS A 3 -3.46 15.54 -18.93
N ARG A 4 -3.95 14.48 -18.29
CA ARG A 4 -5.16 14.53 -17.46
C ARG A 4 -4.98 15.24 -16.11
N ASN A 5 -3.75 15.68 -15.79
CA ASN A 5 -3.43 16.45 -14.59
C ASN A 5 -3.18 17.94 -14.83
N CYS A 6 -2.55 18.33 -15.95
CA CYS A 6 -2.20 19.75 -16.22
C CYS A 6 -2.70 20.32 -17.56
N GLY A 7 -3.40 19.52 -18.39
CA GLY A 7 -3.98 20.00 -19.64
C GLY A 7 -2.99 20.27 -20.78
N ASN A 8 -1.68 20.06 -20.59
CA ASN A 8 -0.70 20.22 -21.66
C ASN A 8 -0.69 19.04 -22.63
N GLN A 9 -0.35 19.30 -23.89
CA GLN A 9 -0.12 18.24 -24.88
C GLN A 9 1.06 17.35 -24.46
N ILE A 10 0.86 16.04 -24.58
CA ILE A 10 1.88 15.03 -24.34
C ILE A 10 1.94 14.09 -25.55
N ASP A 11 3.14 13.57 -25.78
CA ASP A 11 3.38 12.54 -26.77
C ASP A 11 2.61 11.26 -26.40
N PRO A 12 1.93 10.59 -27.35
CA PRO A 12 1.24 9.33 -27.10
C PRO A 12 2.12 8.24 -26.47
N ASN A 13 3.42 8.22 -26.79
CA ASN A 13 4.37 7.21 -26.30
C ASN A 13 5.09 7.65 -25.01
N ALA A 14 4.81 8.84 -24.47
CA ALA A 14 5.42 9.28 -23.23
C ALA A 14 4.84 8.52 -22.03
N ALA A 15 5.70 7.97 -21.18
CA ALA A 15 5.29 7.35 -19.91
C ALA A 15 4.88 8.41 -18.86
N VAL A 16 5.46 9.61 -18.93
CA VAL A 16 5.27 10.71 -17.97
C VAL A 16 5.14 12.04 -18.71
N CYS A 17 4.28 12.93 -18.21
CA CYS A 17 4.15 14.28 -18.72
C CYS A 17 5.41 15.11 -18.39
N VAL A 18 6.10 15.60 -19.41
CA VAL A 18 7.31 16.44 -19.27
C VAL A 18 7.05 17.80 -18.60
N LYS A 19 5.79 18.26 -18.53
CA LYS A 19 5.43 19.55 -17.95
C LYS A 19 5.10 19.49 -16.46
N CYS A 20 4.50 18.39 -15.98
CA CYS A 20 4.04 18.31 -14.59
C CYS A 20 4.47 17.02 -13.86
N GLY A 21 5.21 16.12 -14.50
CA GLY A 21 5.72 14.89 -13.88
C GLY A 21 4.68 13.81 -13.59
N TYR A 22 3.43 13.99 -14.01
CA TYR A 22 2.36 13.00 -13.79
C TYR A 22 2.39 11.91 -14.86
N GLN A 23 2.06 10.67 -14.51
CA GLN A 23 2.07 9.54 -15.43
C GLN A 23 1.03 9.71 -16.55
N ASN A 24 1.31 9.15 -17.72
CA ASN A 24 0.38 9.18 -18.84
C ASN A 24 -0.87 8.34 -18.52
N GLY A 25 -2.06 8.90 -18.78
CA GLY A 25 -3.34 8.26 -18.50
C GLY A 25 -3.89 8.44 -17.08
N THR A 26 -3.09 8.94 -16.11
CA THR A 26 -3.54 9.16 -14.73
C THR A 26 -4.05 10.59 -14.49
N GLY A 27 -5.04 10.71 -13.61
CA GLY A 27 -5.73 11.98 -13.30
C GLY A 27 -7.12 12.08 -13.94
N GLU A 28 -7.95 12.99 -13.44
CA GLU A 28 -9.34 13.19 -13.89
C GLU A 28 -9.71 14.65 -14.17
N ARG A 29 -8.75 15.57 -14.06
CA ARG A 29 -9.00 17.01 -14.15
C ARG A 29 -9.10 17.51 -15.57
N PHE A 30 -8.45 16.84 -16.52
CA PHE A 30 -8.46 17.24 -17.92
C PHE A 30 -8.76 16.06 -18.86
N CYS A 31 -9.42 16.36 -19.97
CA CYS A 31 -9.73 15.39 -21.01
C CYS A 31 -8.46 14.99 -21.79
N PRO A 32 -8.17 13.68 -21.96
CA PRO A 32 -7.01 13.23 -22.71
C PRO A 32 -7.08 13.52 -24.22
N ASN A 33 -8.28 13.82 -24.74
CA ASN A 33 -8.51 14.09 -26.16
C ASN A 33 -8.42 15.58 -26.51
N CYS A 34 -9.11 16.45 -25.76
CA CYS A 34 -9.20 17.88 -26.09
C CYS A 34 -8.55 18.83 -25.09
N GLY A 35 -8.04 18.33 -23.96
CA GLY A 35 -7.38 19.16 -22.94
C GLY A 35 -8.30 20.06 -22.13
N ALA A 36 -9.62 19.99 -22.31
CA ALA A 36 -10.58 20.74 -21.50
C ALA A 36 -10.67 20.17 -20.07
N GLU A 37 -10.94 21.04 -19.10
CA GLU A 37 -11.21 20.61 -17.72
C GLU A 37 -12.43 19.70 -17.67
N THR A 38 -12.30 18.58 -16.96
CA THR A 38 -13.33 17.57 -16.77
C THR A 38 -13.80 17.56 -15.32
N VAL A 39 -15.11 17.34 -15.14
CA VAL A 39 -15.69 17.19 -13.81
C VAL A 39 -15.25 15.84 -13.23
N PRO A 40 -14.81 15.79 -11.96
CA PRO A 40 -14.49 14.53 -11.29
C PRO A 40 -15.67 13.54 -11.37
N GLY A 41 -15.39 12.29 -11.76
CA GLY A 41 -16.43 11.26 -11.96
C GLY A 41 -17.29 11.40 -13.23
N ALA A 42 -17.00 12.31 -14.16
CA ALA A 42 -17.70 12.38 -15.44
C ALA A 42 -17.36 11.17 -16.33
N TYR A 43 -18.38 10.53 -16.90
CA TYR A 43 -18.25 9.41 -17.83
C TYR A 43 -17.93 9.85 -19.27
N ALA A 44 -18.22 11.10 -19.62
CA ALA A 44 -17.95 11.68 -20.93
C ALA A 44 -17.46 13.12 -20.78
N CYS A 45 -16.58 13.54 -21.69
CA CYS A 45 -16.15 14.92 -21.76
C CYS A 45 -17.27 15.80 -22.31
N THR A 46 -17.67 16.82 -21.55
CA THR A 46 -18.71 17.79 -21.96
C THR A 46 -18.31 18.67 -23.14
N ARG A 47 -17.02 18.69 -23.51
CA ARG A 47 -16.50 19.51 -24.62
C ARG A 47 -16.30 18.76 -25.93
N CYS A 48 -15.78 17.52 -25.89
CA CYS A 48 -15.49 16.76 -27.11
C CYS A 48 -16.25 15.44 -27.22
N GLY A 49 -17.09 15.08 -26.24
CA GLY A 49 -17.94 13.90 -26.30
C GLY A 49 -17.23 12.56 -26.15
N ILE A 50 -15.90 12.53 -25.98
CA ILE A 50 -15.19 11.26 -25.77
C ILE A 50 -15.56 10.66 -24.41
N ALA A 51 -15.73 9.34 -24.38
CA ALA A 51 -15.82 8.60 -23.14
C ALA A 51 -14.54 8.80 -22.34
N LEU A 52 -14.67 9.29 -21.11
CA LEU A 52 -13.54 9.38 -20.20
C LEU A 52 -13.33 8.00 -19.61
N PRO A 53 -12.11 7.42 -19.65
CA PRO A 53 -11.88 6.16 -19.00
C PRO A 53 -12.21 6.34 -17.52
N PRO A 54 -13.02 5.43 -16.93
CA PRO A 54 -13.28 5.44 -15.50
C PRO A 54 -11.93 5.46 -14.82
N GLN A 55 -11.83 6.19 -13.71
CA GLN A 55 -10.60 6.25 -12.95
C GLN A 55 -10.23 4.81 -12.59
N TYR A 56 -9.21 4.27 -13.26
CA TYR A 56 -8.45 3.18 -12.69
C TYR A 56 -7.84 3.80 -11.46
N ALA A 57 -8.52 3.64 -10.32
CA ALA A 57 -7.91 3.88 -9.03
C ALA A 57 -6.60 3.12 -9.10
N TYR A 58 -5.49 3.86 -9.08
CA TYR A 58 -4.18 3.27 -9.01
C TYR A 58 -4.14 2.53 -7.69
N TYR A 59 -4.49 1.24 -7.74
CA TYR A 59 -4.45 0.36 -6.60
C TYR A 59 -2.97 0.07 -6.42
N GLY A 60 -2.32 0.93 -5.63
CA GLY A 60 -1.00 0.65 -5.11
C GLY A 60 -0.99 -0.73 -4.43
N PRO A 61 0.19 -1.31 -4.19
CA PRO A 61 0.27 -2.58 -3.47
C PRO A 61 -0.56 -2.52 -2.19
N GLU A 62 -1.38 -3.54 -1.96
CA GLU A 62 -2.32 -3.60 -0.84
C GLU A 62 -1.60 -3.34 0.48
N GLN A 63 -1.97 -2.26 1.16
CA GLN A 63 -1.36 -1.88 2.44
C GLN A 63 -2.01 -2.65 3.58
N LYS A 64 -1.16 -3.29 4.39
CA LYS A 64 -1.57 -3.98 5.61
C LYS A 64 -1.79 -2.98 6.74
N SER A 65 -2.73 -3.30 7.65
CA SER A 65 -3.07 -2.42 8.78
C SER A 65 -2.02 -2.51 9.89
N LYS A 66 -1.51 -1.35 10.30
CA LYS A 66 -0.60 -1.15 11.41
C LYS A 66 -1.24 -1.55 12.74
N LEU A 67 -2.48 -1.13 12.97
CA LEU A 67 -3.24 -1.53 14.16
C LEU A 67 -3.40 -3.04 14.24
N ALA A 68 -3.80 -3.69 13.15
CA ALA A 68 -3.92 -5.15 13.12
C ALA A 68 -2.58 -5.84 13.42
N ALA A 69 -1.50 -5.41 12.76
CA ALA A 69 -0.16 -5.97 12.97
C ALA A 69 0.34 -5.79 14.42
N GLY A 70 0.13 -4.61 15.01
CA GLY A 70 0.52 -4.30 16.38
C GLY A 70 -0.28 -5.08 17.42
N LEU A 71 -1.60 -5.15 17.28
CA LEU A 71 -2.47 -5.92 18.19
C LEU A 71 -2.17 -7.42 18.12
N LEU A 72 -1.93 -7.96 16.92
CA LEU A 72 -1.50 -9.34 16.75
C LEU A 72 -0.15 -9.61 17.44
N GLY A 73 0.76 -8.62 17.46
CA GLY A 73 2.04 -8.72 18.16
C GLY A 73 1.89 -8.73 19.68
N ILE A 74 0.98 -7.91 20.22
CA ILE A 74 0.75 -7.83 21.68
C ILE A 74 0.05 -9.09 22.19
N PHE A 75 -1.03 -9.53 21.53
CA PHE A 75 -1.87 -10.62 22.03
C PHE A 75 -1.43 -12.01 21.56
N LEU A 76 -0.87 -12.12 20.35
CA LEU A 76 -0.48 -13.38 19.72
C LEU A 76 0.99 -13.39 19.29
N GLY A 77 1.81 -12.51 19.86
CA GLY A 77 3.23 -12.38 19.52
C GLY A 77 4.07 -13.59 19.89
N SER A 78 3.69 -14.34 20.93
CA SER A 78 4.37 -15.58 21.31
C SER A 78 4.37 -16.62 20.20
N LEU A 79 3.32 -16.63 19.36
CA LEU A 79 3.18 -17.52 18.20
C LEU A 79 3.81 -16.94 16.91
N GLY A 80 4.18 -15.65 16.90
CA GLY A 80 4.75 -14.97 15.73
C GLY A 80 3.73 -14.60 14.64
N ILE A 81 2.43 -14.51 14.98
CA ILE A 81 1.36 -14.28 14.00
C ILE A 81 1.45 -12.90 13.33
N HIS A 82 1.93 -11.87 14.04
CA HIS A 82 2.17 -10.55 13.45
C HIS A 82 3.25 -10.57 12.37
N ASN A 83 4.28 -11.40 12.53
CA ASN A 83 5.32 -11.60 11.51
C ASN A 83 4.77 -12.35 10.29
N PHE A 84 3.87 -13.32 10.46
CA PHE A 84 3.14 -13.93 9.35
C PHE A 84 2.25 -12.90 8.64
N TYR A 85 1.53 -12.07 9.40
CA TYR A 85 0.67 -11.02 8.85
C TYR A 85 1.47 -10.03 8.00
N LEU A 86 2.62 -9.58 8.49
CA LEU A 86 3.54 -8.67 7.79
C LEU A 86 4.34 -9.34 6.67
N GLY A 87 4.25 -10.66 6.49
CA GLY A 87 4.99 -11.37 5.44
C GLY A 87 6.47 -11.66 5.77
N TYR A 88 6.91 -11.46 7.01
CA TYR A 88 8.22 -11.87 7.51
C TYR A 88 8.23 -13.37 7.84
N THR A 89 8.03 -14.22 6.83
CA THR A 89 7.85 -15.68 6.99
C THR A 89 9.01 -16.35 7.72
N GLY A 90 10.27 -15.96 7.43
CA GLY A 90 11.44 -16.53 8.11
C GLY A 90 11.43 -16.28 9.62
N LYS A 91 11.13 -15.05 10.06
CA LYS A 91 11.01 -14.71 11.49
C LYS A 91 9.84 -15.43 12.15
N ALA A 92 8.71 -15.48 11.44
CA ALA A 92 7.48 -16.09 11.92
C ALA A 92 7.64 -17.61 12.14
N VAL A 93 8.27 -18.30 11.18
CA VAL A 93 8.59 -19.73 11.30
C VAL A 93 9.60 -19.98 12.41
N ALA A 94 10.61 -19.12 12.58
CA ALA A 94 11.55 -19.25 13.69
C ALA A 94 10.85 -19.15 15.07
N GLN A 95 9.97 -18.16 15.26
CA GLN A 95 9.20 -18.03 16.51
C GLN A 95 8.27 -19.24 16.75
N LEU A 96 7.64 -19.75 15.69
CA LEU A 96 6.78 -20.93 15.78
C LEU A 96 7.57 -22.20 16.09
N LEU A 97 8.74 -22.39 15.48
CA LEU A 97 9.62 -23.52 15.81
C LEU A 97 10.16 -23.44 17.22
N ILE A 98 10.54 -22.24 17.69
CA ILE A 98 10.98 -22.06 19.09
C ILE A 98 9.86 -22.46 20.04
N THR A 99 8.63 -21.97 19.82
CA THR A 99 7.50 -22.31 20.70
C THR A 99 7.13 -23.79 20.66
N VAL A 100 7.14 -24.43 19.49
CA VAL A 100 6.79 -25.86 19.33
C VAL A 100 7.90 -26.78 19.87
N LEU A 101 9.16 -26.55 19.50
CA LEU A 101 10.28 -27.41 19.89
C LEU A 101 10.59 -27.32 21.40
N THR A 102 10.27 -26.19 22.02
CA THR A 102 10.39 -26.03 23.48
C THR A 102 9.13 -26.48 24.22
N LEU A 103 8.18 -27.17 23.57
CA LEU A 103 6.90 -27.62 24.15
C LEU A 103 6.14 -26.48 24.86
N GLY A 104 6.25 -25.26 24.36
CA GLY A 104 5.60 -24.08 24.93
C GLY A 104 6.41 -23.36 26.02
N PHE A 105 7.54 -23.88 26.50
CA PHE A 105 8.38 -23.16 27.48
C PHE A 105 9.02 -21.90 26.91
N GLY A 106 9.28 -21.87 25.60
CA GLY A 106 9.80 -20.70 24.88
C GLY A 106 8.79 -19.56 24.71
N THR A 107 7.52 -19.76 25.07
CA THR A 107 6.45 -18.76 24.89
C THR A 107 6.68 -17.47 25.67
N VAL A 108 7.37 -17.53 26.81
CA VAL A 108 7.73 -16.33 27.58
C VAL A 108 8.74 -15.48 26.80
N ILE A 109 9.77 -16.11 26.24
CA ILE A 109 10.83 -15.43 25.49
C ILE A 109 10.28 -14.89 24.16
N THR A 110 9.55 -15.72 23.41
CA THR A 110 8.93 -15.29 22.14
C THR A 110 7.79 -14.29 22.37
N GLY A 111 7.11 -14.37 23.51
CA GLY A 111 6.09 -13.40 23.91
C GLY A 111 6.65 -12.02 24.20
N ILE A 112 7.78 -11.92 24.92
CA ILE A 112 8.47 -10.64 25.14
C ILE A 112 8.96 -10.06 23.82
N TRP A 113 9.53 -10.88 22.93
CA TRP A 113 9.90 -10.45 21.58
C TRP A 113 8.69 -9.91 20.82
N GLY A 114 7.60 -10.68 20.75
CA GLY A 114 6.37 -10.27 20.07
C GLY A 114 5.74 -8.99 20.65
N LEU A 115 5.80 -8.80 21.97
CA LEU A 115 5.34 -7.58 22.64
C LEU A 115 6.16 -6.36 22.21
N VAL A 116 7.49 -6.48 22.20
CA VAL A 116 8.40 -5.41 21.76
C VAL A 116 8.14 -5.07 20.30
N GLU A 117 8.04 -6.06 19.42
CA GLU A 117 7.71 -5.82 18.01
C GLU A 117 6.32 -5.21 17.83
N GLY A 118 5.32 -5.66 18.59
CA GLY A 118 3.97 -5.10 18.58
C GLY A 118 3.96 -3.62 18.94
N ILE A 119 4.69 -3.22 19.99
CA ILE A 119 4.84 -1.80 20.37
C ILE A 119 5.58 -1.03 19.27
N LEU A 120 6.69 -1.56 18.73
CA LEU A 120 7.46 -0.91 17.67
C LEU A 120 6.65 -0.70 16.38
N ILE A 121 5.73 -1.61 16.05
CA ILE A 121 4.80 -1.45 14.94
C ILE A 121 3.82 -0.31 15.24
N LEU A 122 3.23 -0.25 16.43
CA LEU A 122 2.29 0.80 16.81
C LEU A 122 2.93 2.19 16.91
N THR A 123 4.17 2.27 17.40
CA THR A 123 4.94 3.52 17.43
C THR A 123 5.45 3.95 16.05
N GLY A 124 5.28 3.11 15.02
CA GLY A 124 5.74 3.38 13.65
C GLY A 124 7.25 3.23 13.47
N SER A 125 7.97 2.68 14.46
CA SER A 125 9.37 2.31 14.31
C SER A 125 9.54 1.15 13.33
N ILE A 126 8.52 0.28 13.21
CA ILE A 126 8.37 -0.71 12.14
C ILE A 126 7.19 -0.27 11.26
N ALA A 127 7.48 0.42 10.16
CA ALA A 127 6.47 1.02 9.30
C ALA A 127 6.21 0.25 7.99
N VAL A 128 6.97 -0.81 7.71
CA VAL A 128 6.90 -1.54 6.44
C VAL A 128 6.72 -3.04 6.64
N ASP A 129 6.02 -3.65 5.69
CA ASP A 129 5.88 -5.10 5.61
C ASP A 129 7.11 -5.78 4.96
N GLY A 130 7.11 -7.11 4.89
CA GLY A 130 8.19 -7.89 4.30
C GLY A 130 8.39 -7.69 2.79
N LYS A 131 7.48 -6.98 2.12
CA LYS A 131 7.60 -6.58 0.71
C LYS A 131 8.02 -5.11 0.56
N GLY A 132 8.28 -4.41 1.66
CA GLY A 132 8.62 -2.99 1.67
C GLY A 132 7.41 -2.07 1.49
N VAL A 133 6.19 -2.59 1.60
CA VAL A 133 4.96 -1.79 1.48
C VAL A 133 4.68 -1.10 2.83
N PRO A 134 4.45 0.23 2.85
CA PRO A 134 4.15 0.94 4.08
C PRO A 134 2.81 0.50 4.67
N LEU A 135 2.78 0.36 5.99
CA LEU A 135 1.56 0.03 6.73
C LEU A 135 0.60 1.22 6.74
N ARG A 136 -0.69 0.95 6.56
CA ARG A 136 -1.74 1.95 6.77
C ARG A 136 -2.09 2.01 8.26
N ASP A 137 -2.46 3.19 8.74
CA ASP A 137 -2.93 3.37 10.11
C ASP A 137 -4.17 2.51 10.43
#